data_AF-W5XAV8-F1
#
_entry.id   AF-W5XAV8-F1
#
_cell.length_a   1.000
_cell.length_b   1.000
_cell.length_c   1.000
_cell.angle_alpha   90.00
_cell.angle_beta   90.00
_cell.angle_gamma   90.00
#
_symmetry.space_group_name_H-M   'P 1'
#
loop_
_entity.id
_entity.type
_entity.pdbx_description
1 polymer ?
#
loop_
_entity_poly.entity_id
_entity_poly.type
_entity_poly.pdbx_seq_one_letter_code
_entity_poly.pdbx_strand_id
1 'polypeptide(L)' 'YNDSIQAQKNDVCRPGRYYEQPDNGVLNYPKRACQFNRTQLGDCSGIGDPTHYGYSTGQPCVFIKMNR' A
#
# COMPACT_ATOMS: atom_id res chain seq x y z
N TYR A 1 -2.71 -4.64 3.80
CA TYR A 1 -2.97 -3.59 2.79
C TYR A 1 -4.44 -3.55 2.36
N ASN A 2 -5.38 -3.76 3.28
CA ASN A 2 -6.81 -3.66 2.95
C ASN A 2 -7.20 -2.20 2.74
N ASP A 3 -7.82 -1.89 1.61
CA ASP A 3 -8.17 -0.56 1.14
C ASP A 3 -9.00 0.23 2.16
N SER A 4 -9.94 -0.39 2.87
CA SER A 4 -10.74 0.31 3.89
C SER A 4 -9.90 0.77 5.09
N ILE A 5 -8.98 -0.09 5.54
CA ILE A 5 -8.06 0.21 6.65
C ILE A 5 -7.03 1.26 6.22
N GLN A 6 -6.57 1.20 4.97
CA GLN A 6 -5.68 2.22 4.40
C GLN A 6 -6.38 3.58 4.33
N ALA A 7 -7.62 3.63 3.84
CA ALA A 7 -8.38 4.87 3.75
C ALA A 7 -8.66 5.52 5.12
N GLN A 8 -8.81 4.72 6.17
CA GLN A 8 -9.02 5.22 7.54
C GLN A 8 -7.76 5.81 8.19
N LYS A 9 -6.58 5.29 7.85
CA LYS A 9 -5.32 5.58 8.58
C LYS A 9 -4.31 6.41 7.80
N ASN A 10 -4.35 6.34 6.48
CA ASN A 10 -3.32 6.86 5.58
C ASN A 10 -3.95 7.81 4.55
N ASP A 11 -3.13 8.67 3.95
CA ASP A 11 -3.58 9.67 2.98
C ASP A 11 -3.35 9.21 1.53
N VAL A 12 -4.17 9.75 0.62
CA VAL A 12 -3.98 9.58 -0.83
C VAL A 12 -2.83 10.49 -1.27
N CYS A 13 -1.67 9.89 -1.52
CA CYS A 13 -0.49 10.62 -1.96
C CYS A 13 -0.41 10.72 -3.49
N ARG A 14 0.19 11.82 -3.97
CA ARG A 14 0.50 11.98 -5.39
C ARG A 14 1.81 11.25 -5.73
N PRO A 15 1.82 10.36 -6.74
CA PRO A 15 3.03 9.65 -7.14
C PRO A 15 4.06 10.60 -7.79
N GLY A 16 5.33 10.18 -7.78
CA GLY A 16 6.43 10.87 -8.46
C GLY A 16 7.02 12.07 -7.71
N ARG A 17 6.66 12.27 -6.44
CA ARG A 17 7.25 13.32 -5.59
C ARG A 17 7.34 12.86 -4.14
N TYR A 18 8.19 13.52 -3.36
CA TYR A 18 8.26 13.30 -1.92
C TYR A 18 6.98 13.74 -1.21
N TYR A 19 6.58 12.98 -0.20
CA TYR A 19 5.46 13.31 0.69
C TYR A 19 5.98 14.01 1.94
N GLU A 20 6.39 15.26 1.77
CA GLU A 20 6.92 16.09 2.85
C GLU A 20 5.79 16.57 3.75
N GLN A 21 5.94 16.34 5.06
CA GLN A 21 5.02 16.82 6.09
C GLN A 21 5.82 17.66 7.09
N PRO A 22 5.75 19.01 6.95
CA PRO A 22 6.44 19.90 7.87
C PRO A 22 5.82 19.79 9.26
N ASP A 23 6.64 20.00 10.28
CA ASP A 23 6.15 20.03 11.65
C ASP A 23 5.34 21.32 11.85
N ASN A 24 4.12 21.18 12.33
CA ASN A 24 3.16 22.29 12.49
C ASN A 24 3.27 22.99 13.85
N GLY A 25 4.32 22.73 14.62
CA GLY A 25 4.51 23.27 15.97
C GLY A 25 3.55 22.69 17.03
N VAL A 26 2.64 21.79 16.65
CA VAL A 26 1.71 21.12 17.57
C VAL A 26 2.35 19.83 18.06
N LEU A 27 2.58 19.74 19.37
CA LEU A 27 3.11 18.54 19.99
C LEU A 27 2.16 17.35 19.76
N ASN A 28 2.72 16.21 19.37
CA ASN A 28 1.98 14.97 19.12
C ASN A 28 0.98 15.01 17.95
N TYR A 29 1.15 15.89 16.96
CA TYR A 29 0.41 15.77 15.71
C TYR A 29 1.03 14.68 14.82
N PRO A 30 0.38 13.51 14.61
CA PRO A 30 1.00 12.41 13.91
C PRO A 30 1.06 12.67 12.41
N LYS A 31 2.24 12.44 11.81
CA LYS A 31 2.41 12.40 10.35
C LYS A 31 1.68 11.18 9.79
N ARG A 32 1.03 11.35 8.65
CA ARG A 32 0.28 10.29 7.97
C ARG A 32 1.14 9.61 6.93
N ALA A 33 0.98 8.30 6.75
CA ALA A 33 1.64 7.58 5.68
C ALA A 33 0.80 7.65 4.39
N CYS A 34 1.43 7.37 3.25
CA CYS A 34 0.72 7.19 1.99
C CYS A 34 0.00 5.84 1.97
N GLN A 35 -1.20 5.81 1.37
CA GLN A 35 -1.94 4.59 1.16
C GLN A 35 -1.21 3.65 0.20
N PHE A 36 -1.13 2.37 0.58
CA PHE A 36 -0.79 1.27 -0.32
C PHE A 36 -1.91 0.24 -0.26
N ASN A 37 -2.74 0.25 -1.31
CA ASN A 37 -3.91 -0.62 -1.40
C ASN A 37 -3.52 -1.94 -2.06
N ARG A 38 -4.04 -3.06 -1.54
CA ARG A 38 -3.76 -4.40 -2.09
C ARG A 38 -4.21 -4.50 -3.54
N THR A 39 -5.25 -3.76 -3.91
CA THR A 39 -5.74 -3.61 -5.29
C THR A 39 -4.68 -3.09 -6.26
N GLN A 40 -3.67 -2.34 -5.81
CA GLN A 40 -2.56 -1.86 -6.65
C GLN A 40 -1.66 -2.99 -7.16
N LEU A 41 -1.72 -4.18 -6.55
CA LEU A 41 -0.99 -5.36 -7.02
C LEU A 41 -1.65 -6.04 -8.23
N GLY A 42 -2.78 -5.51 -8.73
CA GLY A 42 -3.48 -6.03 -9.91
C GLY A 42 -3.93 -7.48 -9.73
N ASP A 43 -3.64 -8.33 -10.71
CA ASP A 43 -3.99 -9.76 -10.67
C ASP A 43 -3.32 -10.50 -9.49
N CYS A 44 -2.18 -10.00 -9.03
CA CYS A 44 -1.47 -10.51 -7.85
C CYS A 44 -2.04 -10.02 -6.50
N SER A 45 -3.15 -9.27 -6.51
CA SER A 45 -3.80 -8.78 -5.28
C SER A 45 -4.44 -9.89 -4.45
N GLY A 46 -4.63 -11.09 -5.01
CA GLY A 46 -5.35 -12.18 -4.35
C GLY A 46 -6.84 -11.92 -4.18
N ILE A 47 -7.43 -10.99 -4.96
CA ILE A 47 -8.88 -10.76 -4.99
C ILE A 47 -9.55 -11.81 -5.89
N GLY A 48 -9.00 -12.05 -7.08
CA GLY A 48 -9.49 -13.08 -8.00
C GLY A 48 -8.95 -14.48 -7.71
N ASP A 49 -7.73 -14.57 -7.16
CA ASP A 49 -7.08 -15.83 -6.80
C ASP A 49 -6.51 -15.77 -5.36
N PRO A 50 -7.38 -15.85 -4.35
CA PRO A 50 -7.02 -15.62 -2.94
C PRO A 50 -6.11 -16.68 -2.34
N THR A 51 -6.06 -17.87 -2.95
CA THR A 51 -5.35 -19.04 -2.40
C THR A 51 -4.08 -19.37 -3.17
N HIS A 52 -4.05 -19.15 -4.49
CA HIS A 52 -2.93 -19.63 -5.30
C HIS A 52 -2.01 -18.51 -5.79
N TYR A 53 -2.40 -17.24 -5.89
CA TYR A 53 -1.54 -16.15 -6.39
C TYR A 53 -0.72 -16.54 -7.64
N GLY A 54 -1.35 -17.23 -8.60
CA GLY A 54 -0.72 -17.69 -9.84
C GLY A 54 0.13 -18.96 -9.73
N TYR A 55 0.29 -19.55 -8.54
CA TYR A 55 1.01 -20.82 -8.37
C TYR A 55 0.29 -21.99 -9.08
N SER A 56 -1.05 -21.99 -9.14
CA SER A 56 -1.83 -23.05 -9.77
C SER A 56 -1.70 -23.10 -11.30
N THR A 57 -1.37 -21.97 -11.93
CA THR A 57 -1.18 -21.85 -13.39
C THR A 57 0.29 -21.90 -13.80
N GLY A 58 1.22 -22.08 -12.84
CA GLY A 58 2.66 -22.04 -13.08
C GLY A 58 3.21 -20.64 -13.35
N GLN A 59 2.46 -19.59 -12.99
CA GLN A 59 2.84 -18.18 -13.14
C GLN A 59 2.78 -17.46 -11.78
N PRO A 60 3.69 -17.78 -10.84
CA PRO A 60 3.61 -17.28 -9.47
C PRO A 60 3.89 -15.77 -9.36
N CYS A 61 3.15 -15.09 -8.50
CA CYS A 61 3.41 -13.69 -8.14
C CYS A 61 4.59 -13.57 -7.18
N VAL A 62 5.53 -12.65 -7.46
CA VAL A 62 6.67 -12.35 -6.59
C VAL A 62 6.55 -10.92 -6.04
N PHE A 63 6.58 -10.79 -4.71
CA PHE A 63 6.52 -9.49 -4.05
C PHE A 63 7.90 -8.97 -3.69
N ILE A 64 8.25 -7.80 -4.23
CA ILE A 64 9.51 -7.12 -3.93
C ILE A 64 9.21 -5.99 -2.94
N LYS A 65 9.82 -6.06 -1.74
CA LYS A 65 9.63 -5.07 -0.67
C LYS A 65 10.95 -4.35 -0.41
N MET A 66 10.97 -3.03 -0.58
CA MET A 66 12.11 -2.22 -0.16
C MET A 66 12.22 -2.14 1.36
N ASN A 67 13.42 -1.97 1.87
CA ASN A 67 13.63 -1.67 3.29
C ASN A 67 13.37 -0.18 3.52
N ARG A 68 12.63 0.10 4.59
CA ARG A 68 12.29 1.47 5.00
C ARG A 68 13.41 2.04 5.85
#